data_AF-A0A2S9D5A4-F1
#
_entry.id   AF-A0A2S9D5A4-F1
#
_cell.length_a   1.000
_cell.length_b   1.000
_cell.length_c   1.000
_cell.angle_alpha   90.00
_cell.angle_beta   90.00
_cell.angle_gamma   90.00
#
_symmetry.space_group_name_H-M   'P 1'
#
loop_
_entity.id
_entity.type
_entity.pdbx_description
1 polymer ?
#
loop_
_entity_poly.entity_id
_entity_poly.type
_entity_poly.pdbx_seq_one_letter_code
_entity_poly.pdbx_strand_id
1 'polypeptide(L)'
;MMTGTRISGVEVNNGLQRLRTEAFAQGGLGFGAEAIISHIIMHQAWSRRTEDILRNGVWGFNHSFQDFSVESMDYWLKDIRRSSYVPGIGTWTSCKVYLFPDSDGRLETFDFELFRSDSDSGISDRPADALTLFQDLKAFPRTLDNIPQWMWRVFRAEGVTPPVYNPQLQTVEWANKRLPVNEKGTDFSAQPEFIDPSKEPSVFAKIGKKLFGG
;
A
#
# COMPACT_ATOMS: atom_id res chain seq x y z
N MET A 1 11.71 -12.36 -11.43
CA MET A 1 10.90 -11.19 -11.82
C MET A 1 9.90 -10.95 -10.71
N MET A 2 9.77 -9.71 -10.24
CA MET A 2 8.71 -9.37 -9.28
C MET A 2 7.42 -9.19 -10.09
N THR A 3 6.44 -10.07 -9.89
CA THR A 3 5.18 -10.05 -10.65
C THR A 3 4.12 -9.24 -9.90
N GLY A 4 3.60 -8.20 -10.54
CA GLY A 4 2.43 -7.47 -10.05
C GLY A 4 1.15 -8.24 -10.33
N THR A 5 0.13 -7.99 -9.52
CA THR A 5 -1.22 -8.53 -9.71
C THR A 5 -2.06 -7.50 -10.43
N ARG A 6 -2.62 -7.87 -11.59
CA ARG A 6 -3.59 -7.02 -12.28
C ARG A 6 -4.93 -7.08 -11.52
N ILE A 7 -5.45 -5.92 -11.13
CA ILE A 7 -6.79 -5.80 -10.55
C ILE A 7 -7.75 -5.29 -11.62
N SER A 8 -8.96 -5.85 -11.66
CA SER A 8 -10.04 -5.47 -12.57
C SER A 8 -11.37 -5.49 -11.82
N GLY A 9 -12.32 -4.68 -12.27
CA GLY A 9 -13.64 -4.55 -11.66
C GLY A 9 -14.33 -3.29 -12.14
N VAL A 10 -15.63 -3.14 -11.85
CA VAL A 10 -16.41 -1.96 -12.27
C VAL A 10 -15.83 -0.69 -11.62
N GLU A 11 -15.46 -0.76 -10.35
CA GLU A 11 -14.87 0.33 -9.57
C GLU A 11 -13.48 0.72 -10.11
N VAL A 12 -12.70 -0.26 -10.56
CA VAL A 12 -11.39 -0.03 -11.18
C VAL A 12 -11.57 0.65 -12.53
N ASN A 13 -12.45 0.14 -13.38
CA ASN A 13 -12.71 0.68 -14.72
C ASN A 13 -13.25 2.11 -14.65
N ASN A 14 -14.17 2.39 -13.71
CA ASN A 14 -14.72 3.73 -13.51
C ASN A 14 -13.62 4.72 -13.06
N GLY A 15 -12.72 4.32 -12.18
CA GLY A 15 -11.59 5.16 -11.76
C GLY A 15 -10.59 5.41 -12.88
N LEU A 16 -10.23 4.37 -13.65
CA LEU A 16 -9.36 4.50 -14.82
C LEU A 16 -9.97 5.43 -15.87
N GLN A 17 -11.28 5.34 -16.12
CA GLN A 17 -11.97 6.24 -17.04
C GLN A 17 -11.92 7.70 -16.57
N ARG A 18 -12.20 7.97 -15.29
CA ARG A 18 -12.11 9.32 -14.72
C ARG A 18 -10.69 9.89 -14.84
N LEU A 19 -9.69 9.11 -14.44
CA LEU A 19 -8.28 9.51 -14.53
C LEU A 19 -7.85 9.75 -15.97
N ARG A 20 -8.30 8.93 -16.93
CA ARG A 20 -8.03 9.15 -18.36
C ARG A 20 -8.64 10.47 -18.84
N THR A 21 -9.91 10.72 -18.54
CA THR A 21 -10.59 11.97 -18.91
C THR A 21 -9.87 13.19 -18.33
N GLU A 22 -9.46 13.12 -17.07
CA GLU A 22 -8.74 14.20 -16.41
C GLU A 22 -7.32 14.40 -16.98
N ALA A 23 -6.58 13.32 -17.16
CA ALA A 23 -5.18 13.36 -17.59
C ALA A 23 -5.00 13.95 -18.98
N PHE A 24 -5.86 13.57 -19.93
CA PHE A 24 -5.70 13.89 -21.35
C PHE A 24 -6.56 15.07 -21.81
N ALA A 25 -7.37 15.67 -20.92
CA ALA A 25 -8.06 16.93 -21.19
C ALA A 25 -7.07 18.09 -21.35
N GLN A 26 -7.50 19.18 -22.00
CA GLN A 26 -6.71 20.39 -22.12
C GLN A 26 -6.34 20.93 -20.72
N GLY A 27 -5.03 21.09 -20.47
CA GLY A 27 -4.51 21.50 -19.15
C GLY A 27 -4.35 20.36 -18.14
N GLY A 28 -4.67 19.12 -18.51
CA GLY A 28 -4.37 17.93 -17.73
C GLY A 28 -2.89 17.52 -17.82
N LEU A 29 -2.43 16.77 -16.82
CA LEU A 29 -1.05 16.31 -16.67
C LEU A 29 -0.46 15.67 -17.95
N GLY A 30 -1.29 14.90 -18.65
CA GLY A 30 -0.96 14.15 -19.86
C GLY A 30 -1.45 14.77 -21.15
N PHE A 31 -1.85 16.05 -21.18
CA PHE A 31 -2.39 16.64 -22.40
C PHE A 31 -1.40 16.51 -23.57
N GLY A 32 -1.78 15.79 -24.64
CA GLY A 32 -0.92 15.48 -25.78
C GLY A 32 0.15 14.40 -25.53
N ALA A 33 0.05 13.62 -24.45
CA ALA A 33 0.91 12.47 -24.18
C ALA A 33 0.34 11.19 -24.78
N GLU A 34 1.22 10.23 -25.07
CA GLU A 34 0.87 8.91 -25.60
C GLU A 34 0.51 7.93 -24.48
N ALA A 35 1.12 8.09 -23.30
CA ALA A 35 0.87 7.25 -22.14
C ALA A 35 1.30 7.96 -20.85
N ILE A 36 0.69 7.56 -19.74
CA ILE A 36 1.11 7.91 -18.39
C ILE A 36 1.18 6.63 -17.56
N ILE A 37 2.25 6.49 -16.78
CA ILE A 37 2.36 5.48 -15.74
C ILE A 37 2.56 6.21 -14.41
N SER A 38 1.55 6.18 -13.55
CA SER A 38 1.69 6.62 -12.18
C SER A 38 2.20 5.46 -11.33
N HIS A 39 3.30 5.68 -10.62
CA HIS A 39 3.87 4.78 -9.61
C HIS A 39 3.48 5.29 -8.23
N ILE A 40 2.73 4.49 -7.46
CA ILE A 40 2.23 4.88 -6.15
C ILE A 40 2.72 3.89 -5.10
N ILE A 41 3.26 4.41 -4.00
CA ILE A 41 3.39 3.68 -2.74
C ILE A 41 2.31 4.21 -1.81
N MET A 42 1.53 3.31 -1.21
CA MET A 42 0.40 3.69 -0.36
C MET A 42 0.38 2.86 0.92
N HIS A 43 0.62 3.55 2.03
CA HIS A 43 0.41 3.06 3.39
C HIS A 43 -0.73 3.84 4.05
N GLN A 44 -1.17 3.37 5.20
CA GLN A 44 -2.26 4.00 5.94
C GLN A 44 -2.02 5.49 6.28
N ALA A 45 -0.79 5.86 6.63
CA ALA A 45 -0.47 7.23 7.08
C ALA A 45 0.47 8.01 6.15
N TRP A 46 0.95 7.35 5.10
CA TRP A 46 1.90 7.95 4.17
C TRP A 46 1.71 7.36 2.78
N SER A 47 1.77 8.23 1.77
CA SER A 47 1.75 7.82 0.37
C SER A 47 2.71 8.68 -0.42
N ARG A 48 3.28 8.10 -1.48
CA ARG A 48 4.13 8.79 -2.44
C ARG A 48 3.71 8.40 -3.84
N ARG A 49 3.74 9.38 -4.75
CA ARG A 49 3.42 9.19 -6.16
C ARG A 49 4.50 9.81 -7.04
N THR A 50 4.75 9.20 -8.18
CA THR A 50 5.56 9.73 -9.28
C THR A 50 4.97 9.29 -10.61
N GLU A 51 5.23 10.05 -11.67
CA GLU A 51 4.67 9.79 -12.99
C GLU A 51 5.76 9.70 -14.05
N ASP A 52 5.64 8.67 -14.89
CA ASP A 52 6.29 8.58 -16.17
C ASP A 52 5.31 8.96 -17.26
N ILE A 53 5.70 9.90 -18.13
CA ILE A 53 4.86 10.37 -19.24
C ILE A 53 5.61 10.14 -20.54
N LEU A 54 4.94 9.47 -21.48
CA LEU A 54 5.45 9.21 -22.83
C LEU A 54 5.01 10.34 -23.76
N ARG A 55 5.98 11.03 -24.38
CA ARG A 55 5.72 12.06 -25.39
C ARG A 55 6.71 11.91 -26.53
N ASN A 56 6.20 11.87 -27.76
CA ASN A 56 7.00 11.70 -28.98
C ASN A 56 7.94 10.49 -28.89
N GLY A 57 7.44 9.37 -28.35
CA GLY A 57 8.21 8.14 -28.14
C GLY A 57 9.27 8.18 -27.02
N VAL A 58 9.36 9.25 -26.23
CA VAL A 58 10.33 9.38 -25.13
C VAL A 58 9.63 9.40 -23.77
N TRP A 59 10.06 8.51 -22.87
CA TRP A 59 9.63 8.52 -21.47
C TRP A 59 10.38 9.60 -20.69
N GLY A 60 9.64 10.40 -19.94
CA GLY A 60 10.22 11.41 -19.05
C GLY A 60 9.42 11.59 -17.77
N PHE A 61 10.10 12.07 -16.73
CA PHE A 61 9.46 12.56 -15.52
C PHE A 61 8.96 13.98 -15.76
N ASN A 62 7.74 14.27 -15.32
CA ASN A 62 7.19 15.62 -15.42
C ASN A 62 7.36 16.36 -14.09
N HIS A 63 8.01 17.53 -14.13
CA HIS A 63 8.08 18.46 -12.99
C HIS A 63 6.93 19.47 -12.97
N SER A 64 5.87 19.28 -13.77
CA SER A 64 4.76 20.25 -13.82
C SER A 64 3.99 20.33 -12.51
N PHE A 65 3.46 21.52 -12.21
CA PHE A 65 2.55 21.76 -11.08
C PHE A 65 1.13 21.19 -11.27
N GLN A 66 0.86 20.55 -12.42
CA GLN A 66 -0.41 19.86 -12.66
C GLN A 66 -0.32 18.47 -12.07
N ASP A 67 -1.35 18.09 -11.33
CA ASP A 67 -1.45 16.81 -10.66
C ASP A 67 -2.89 16.30 -10.78
N PHE A 68 -3.08 15.00 -10.57
CA PHE A 68 -4.41 14.44 -10.46
C PHE A 68 -5.15 15.02 -9.26
N SER A 69 -6.46 15.21 -9.39
CA SER A 69 -7.32 15.52 -8.28
C SER A 69 -7.24 14.41 -7.23
N VAL A 70 -7.21 14.81 -5.96
CA VAL A 70 -7.13 13.90 -4.80
C VAL A 70 -8.29 12.90 -4.84
N GLU A 71 -9.47 13.32 -5.30
CA GLU A 71 -10.62 12.44 -5.43
C GLU A 71 -10.43 11.38 -6.52
N SER A 72 -10.00 11.77 -7.73
CA SER A 72 -9.81 10.85 -8.84
C SER A 72 -8.73 9.80 -8.57
N MET A 73 -7.65 10.19 -7.90
CA MET A 73 -6.51 9.30 -7.65
C MET A 73 -6.51 8.72 -6.24
N ASP A 74 -6.36 9.55 -5.21
CA ASP A 74 -6.04 9.08 -3.86
C ASP A 74 -7.23 8.39 -3.18
N TYR A 75 -8.42 8.97 -3.27
CA TYR A 75 -9.62 8.37 -2.66
C TYR A 75 -10.00 7.08 -3.36
N TRP A 76 -10.00 7.09 -4.70
CA TRP A 76 -10.22 5.88 -5.49
C TRP A 76 -9.22 4.77 -5.13
N LEU A 77 -7.92 5.04 -5.11
CA LEU A 77 -6.92 4.04 -4.76
C LEU A 77 -7.06 3.55 -3.31
N LYS A 78 -7.42 4.42 -2.35
CA LYS A 78 -7.71 4.00 -0.97
C LYS A 78 -8.90 3.04 -0.89
N ASP A 79 -9.95 3.27 -1.68
CA ASP A 79 -11.11 2.38 -1.73
C ASP A 79 -10.79 1.05 -2.41
N ILE A 80 -10.02 1.08 -3.51
CA ILE A 80 -9.51 -0.15 -4.14
C ILE A 80 -8.60 -0.92 -3.19
N ARG A 81 -7.74 -0.23 -2.42
CA ARG A 81 -6.86 -0.84 -1.44
C ARG A 81 -7.65 -1.51 -0.31
N ARG A 82 -8.65 -0.82 0.22
CA ARG A 82 -9.51 -1.35 1.28
C ARG A 82 -10.34 -2.54 0.81
N SER A 83 -10.91 -2.48 -0.40
CA SER A 83 -11.67 -3.61 -0.98
C SER A 83 -10.79 -4.81 -1.37
N SER A 84 -9.50 -4.58 -1.58
CA SER A 84 -8.52 -5.65 -1.81
C SER A 84 -8.05 -6.34 -0.52
N TYR A 85 -8.48 -5.86 0.65
CA TYR A 85 -8.04 -6.42 1.93
C TYR A 85 -8.62 -7.82 2.13
N VAL A 86 -7.76 -8.75 2.57
CA VAL A 86 -8.17 -10.07 3.03
C VAL A 86 -7.63 -10.30 4.45
N PRO A 87 -8.51 -10.65 5.43
CA PRO A 87 -8.09 -10.91 6.80
C PRO A 87 -6.91 -11.87 6.90
N GLY A 88 -5.85 -11.45 7.59
CA GLY A 88 -4.65 -12.24 7.78
C GLY A 88 -3.71 -12.31 6.58
N ILE A 89 -4.10 -11.89 5.37
CA ILE A 89 -3.21 -11.78 4.20
C ILE A 89 -2.73 -10.33 4.04
N GLY A 90 -3.61 -9.35 4.30
CA GLY A 90 -3.32 -7.93 4.11
C GLY A 90 -3.93 -7.40 2.82
N THR A 91 -3.37 -6.28 2.35
CA THR A 91 -3.67 -5.64 1.07
C THR A 91 -2.36 -5.25 0.40
N TRP A 92 -2.39 -4.74 -0.82
CA TRP A 92 -1.19 -4.32 -1.55
C TRP A 92 -0.53 -3.07 -0.94
N THR A 93 0.77 -2.89 -1.21
CA THR A 93 1.61 -1.79 -0.69
C THR A 93 1.89 -0.72 -1.75
N SER A 94 2.07 -1.12 -3.01
CA SER A 94 2.28 -0.19 -4.11
C SER A 94 1.48 -0.60 -5.33
N CYS A 95 1.30 0.33 -6.26
CA CYS A 95 0.64 0.07 -7.51
C CYS A 95 1.21 0.90 -8.66
N LYS A 96 0.90 0.45 -9.87
CA LYS A 96 1.06 1.21 -11.11
C LYS A 96 -0.30 1.41 -11.76
N VAL A 97 -0.61 2.66 -12.06
CA VAL A 97 -1.76 3.05 -12.85
C VAL A 97 -1.27 3.39 -14.25
N TYR A 98 -1.72 2.62 -15.23
CA TYR A 98 -1.40 2.83 -16.64
C TYR A 98 -2.58 3.52 -17.32
N LEU A 99 -2.32 4.66 -17.92
CA LEU A 99 -3.31 5.45 -18.67
C LEU A 99 -2.83 5.65 -20.10
N PHE A 100 -3.76 5.50 -21.04
CA PHE A 100 -3.56 5.72 -22.47
C PHE A 100 -4.74 6.54 -22.99
N PRO A 101 -4.55 7.44 -23.97
CA PRO A 101 -5.63 8.28 -24.48
C PRO A 101 -6.76 7.44 -25.11
N ASP A 102 -6.39 6.37 -25.83
CA ASP A 102 -7.30 5.58 -26.67
C ASP A 102 -7.55 4.16 -26.14
N SER A 103 -7.25 3.90 -24.86
CA SER A 103 -7.45 2.57 -24.24
C SER A 103 -7.90 2.69 -22.78
N ASP A 104 -8.46 1.62 -22.23
CA ASP A 104 -9.08 1.59 -20.90
C ASP A 104 -8.06 1.62 -19.75
N GLY A 105 -6.76 1.59 -20.07
CA GLY A 105 -5.71 1.58 -19.05
C GLY A 105 -5.67 0.26 -18.27
N ARG A 106 -4.90 0.25 -17.17
CA ARG A 106 -4.90 -0.87 -16.21
C ARG A 106 -4.30 -0.48 -14.86
N LEU A 107 -4.68 -1.23 -13.84
CA LEU A 107 -4.10 -1.15 -12.50
C LEU A 107 -3.33 -2.45 -12.20
N GLU A 108 -2.06 -2.31 -11.84
CA GLU A 108 -1.22 -3.40 -11.34
C GLU A 108 -0.80 -3.10 -9.90
N THR A 109 -0.91 -4.06 -8.99
CA THR A 109 -0.58 -3.88 -7.58
C THR A 109 0.51 -4.83 -7.11
N PHE A 110 1.22 -4.44 -6.06
CA PHE A 110 2.41 -5.13 -5.56
C PHE A 110 2.40 -5.15 -4.04
N ASP A 111 2.87 -6.26 -3.46
CA ASP A 111 2.95 -6.46 -2.02
C ASP A 111 4.30 -6.00 -1.39
N PHE A 112 4.96 -5.08 -2.09
CA PHE A 112 6.22 -4.48 -1.70
C PHE A 112 6.24 -3.03 -2.17
N GLU A 113 7.18 -2.25 -1.65
CA GLU A 113 7.38 -0.88 -2.12
C GLU A 113 8.13 -0.89 -3.44
N LEU A 114 7.43 -0.55 -4.52
CA LEU A 114 8.03 -0.37 -5.82
C LEU A 114 8.49 1.07 -5.98
N PHE A 115 9.73 1.31 -5.57
CA PHE A 115 10.45 2.55 -5.85
C PHE A 115 10.80 2.64 -7.34
N ARG A 116 10.79 3.85 -7.90
CA ARG A 116 11.48 4.07 -9.18
C ARG A 116 12.98 3.94 -8.89
N SER A 117 13.72 3.21 -9.74
CA SER A 117 15.17 3.30 -9.66
C SER A 117 15.57 4.70 -10.12
N ASP A 118 16.39 5.37 -9.31
CA ASP A 118 17.00 6.66 -9.57
C ASP A 118 16.03 7.81 -9.87
N SER A 119 15.50 8.42 -8.81
CA SER A 119 15.38 9.88 -8.88
C SER A 119 16.79 10.47 -8.76
N ASP A 120 17.19 11.33 -9.71
CA ASP A 120 18.42 12.15 -9.72
C ASP A 120 18.55 13.10 -8.49
N SER A 121 17.70 12.93 -7.47
CA SER A 121 17.64 13.75 -6.26
C SER A 121 18.80 13.50 -5.28
N GLY A 122 19.61 12.47 -5.50
CA GLY A 122 20.69 12.06 -4.59
C GLY A 122 20.21 11.54 -3.22
N ILE A 123 18.90 11.48 -2.99
CA ILE A 123 18.28 10.90 -1.80
C ILE A 123 17.95 9.45 -2.12
N SER A 124 18.64 8.51 -1.48
CA SER A 124 18.30 7.10 -1.54
C SER A 124 16.84 6.92 -1.17
N ASP A 125 16.05 6.33 -2.06
CA ASP A 125 14.73 5.82 -1.72
C ASP A 125 14.90 4.82 -0.58
N ARG A 126 14.46 5.22 0.61
CA ARG A 126 14.41 4.34 1.77
C ARG A 126 13.03 3.74 1.86
N PRO A 127 12.92 2.44 2.21
CA PRO A 127 11.63 1.87 2.53
C PRO A 127 10.94 2.68 3.63
N ALA A 128 9.61 2.61 3.70
CA ALA A 128 8.87 3.21 4.80
C ALA A 128 9.44 2.76 6.14
N ASP A 129 9.46 3.68 7.11
CA ASP A 129 9.96 3.41 8.46
C ASP A 129 9.06 2.42 9.22
N ALA A 130 9.58 1.86 10.31
CA ALA A 130 8.83 0.88 11.09
C ALA A 130 7.51 1.45 11.63
N LEU A 131 7.42 2.75 11.92
CA LEU A 131 6.18 3.38 12.40
C LEU A 131 5.09 3.41 11.32
N THR A 132 5.45 3.75 10.08
CA THR A 132 4.55 3.75 8.93
C THR A 132 4.06 2.33 8.66
N LEU A 133 4.97 1.35 8.62
CA LEU A 133 4.60 -0.06 8.45
C LEU A 133 3.77 -0.58 9.61
N PHE A 134 4.05 -0.14 10.84
CA PHE A 134 3.27 -0.50 12.02
C PHE A 134 1.83 -0.01 11.88
N GLN A 135 1.63 1.24 11.48
CA GLN A 135 0.29 1.80 11.28
C GLN A 135 -0.44 1.10 10.14
N ASP A 136 0.28 0.74 9.06
CA ASP A 136 -0.29 0.01 7.93
C ASP A 136 -0.71 -1.41 8.31
N LEU A 137 0.16 -2.18 8.98
CA LEU A 137 -0.18 -3.50 9.51
C LEU A 137 -1.24 -3.43 10.62
N LYS A 138 -1.35 -2.31 11.34
CA LYS A 138 -2.44 -2.12 12.29
C LYS A 138 -3.77 -1.91 11.57
N ALA A 139 -3.81 -1.27 10.41
CA ALA A 139 -5.03 -1.06 9.64
C ALA A 139 -5.43 -2.29 8.80
N PHE A 140 -4.44 -2.93 8.16
CA PHE A 140 -4.60 -4.09 7.30
C PHE A 140 -3.78 -5.27 7.81
N PRO A 141 -4.20 -5.87 8.94
CA PRO A 141 -3.39 -6.82 9.68
C PRO A 141 -3.21 -8.14 8.93
N ARG A 142 -1.99 -8.67 9.10
CA ARG A 142 -1.52 -9.92 8.49
C ARG A 142 -1.18 -10.92 9.57
N THR A 143 -1.33 -12.20 9.27
CA THR A 143 -0.75 -13.25 10.12
C THR A 143 0.77 -13.16 10.11
N LEU A 144 1.39 -13.73 11.13
CA LEU A 144 2.85 -13.75 11.28
C LEU A 144 3.56 -14.29 10.02
N ASP A 145 2.96 -15.27 9.34
CA ASP A 145 3.52 -15.92 8.15
C ASP A 145 3.31 -15.10 6.87
N ASN A 146 2.29 -14.24 6.84
CA ASN A 146 1.97 -13.39 5.69
C ASN A 146 2.60 -12.00 5.74
N ILE A 147 3.30 -11.63 6.82
CA ILE A 147 4.12 -10.41 6.84
C ILE A 147 5.32 -10.62 5.90
N PRO A 148 5.47 -9.81 4.83
CA PRO A 148 6.55 -9.94 3.87
C PRO A 148 7.94 -9.79 4.51
N GLN A 149 8.92 -10.52 3.98
CA GLN A 149 10.28 -10.53 4.54
C GLN A 149 10.94 -9.14 4.53
N TRP A 150 10.59 -8.26 3.58
CA TRP A 150 11.12 -6.91 3.53
C TRP A 150 10.63 -6.05 4.71
N MET A 151 9.35 -6.16 5.10
CA MET A 151 8.81 -5.48 6.28
C MET A 151 9.49 -5.97 7.55
N TRP A 152 9.72 -7.29 7.67
CA TRP A 152 10.47 -7.84 8.81
C TRP A 152 11.88 -7.26 8.95
N ARG A 153 12.57 -6.98 7.84
CA ARG A 153 13.90 -6.37 7.90
C ARG A 153 13.84 -4.96 8.50
N VAL A 154 12.82 -4.17 8.14
CA VAL A 154 12.60 -2.83 8.71
C VAL A 154 12.31 -2.92 10.20
N PHE A 155 11.32 -3.75 10.60
CA PHE A 155 10.96 -3.92 12.01
C PHE A 155 12.14 -4.40 12.88
N ARG A 156 12.95 -5.35 12.39
CA ARG A 156 14.14 -5.81 13.11
C ARG A 156 15.21 -4.74 13.22
N ALA A 157 15.45 -3.98 12.16
CA ALA A 157 16.45 -2.91 12.16
C ALA A 157 16.11 -1.81 13.18
N GLU A 158 14.82 -1.57 13.42
CA GLU A 158 14.34 -0.55 14.37
C GLU A 158 13.93 -1.11 15.74
N GLY A 159 14.04 -2.43 15.96
CA GLY A 159 13.68 -3.06 17.23
C GLY A 159 12.18 -3.00 17.55
N VAL A 160 11.32 -2.85 16.55
CA VAL A 160 9.86 -2.72 16.70
C VAL A 160 9.18 -4.07 16.48
N THR A 161 8.25 -4.42 17.37
CA THR A 161 7.39 -5.60 17.18
C THR A 161 6.17 -5.20 16.33
N PRO A 162 5.92 -5.85 15.17
CA PRO A 162 4.80 -5.48 14.33
C PRO A 162 3.46 -5.90 14.94
N PRO A 163 2.34 -5.22 14.60
CA PRO A 163 1.00 -5.73 14.85
C PRO A 163 0.76 -7.01 14.04
N VAL A 164 0.08 -7.99 14.64
CA VAL A 164 -0.16 -9.29 14.00
C VAL A 164 -1.63 -9.67 14.12
N TYR A 165 -2.20 -10.19 13.04
CA TYR A 165 -3.53 -10.78 13.04
C TYR A 165 -3.54 -12.13 13.76
N ASN A 166 -4.45 -12.29 14.71
CA ASN A 166 -4.79 -13.54 15.38
C ASN A 166 -6.08 -14.11 14.76
N PRO A 167 -6.00 -15.17 13.93
CA PRO A 167 -7.18 -15.76 13.28
C PRO A 167 -8.17 -16.40 14.25
N GLN A 168 -7.73 -16.85 15.43
CA GLN A 168 -8.61 -17.51 16.40
C GLN A 168 -9.55 -16.51 17.08
N LEU A 169 -9.04 -15.30 17.35
CA LEU A 169 -9.79 -14.24 18.01
C LEU A 169 -10.33 -13.20 17.03
N GLN A 170 -9.94 -13.28 15.75
CA GLN A 170 -10.25 -12.30 14.71
C GLN A 170 -9.85 -10.88 15.11
N THR A 171 -8.68 -10.75 15.71
CA THR A 171 -8.15 -9.48 16.24
C THR A 171 -6.78 -9.17 15.66
N VAL A 172 -6.41 -7.90 15.65
CA VAL A 172 -5.00 -7.50 15.52
C VAL A 172 -4.44 -7.24 16.90
N GLU A 173 -3.27 -7.80 17.18
CA GLU A 173 -2.60 -7.72 18.47
C GLU A 173 -1.30 -6.93 18.35
N TRP A 174 -1.04 -6.03 19.29
CA TRP A 174 0.22 -5.28 19.40
C TRP A 174 0.40 -4.76 20.83
N ALA A 175 1.63 -4.74 21.35
CA ALA A 175 1.95 -4.11 22.65
C ALA A 175 0.94 -4.42 23.80
N ASN A 176 0.58 -5.70 23.96
CA ASN A 176 -0.43 -6.18 24.92
C ASN A 176 -1.83 -5.54 24.75
N LYS A 177 -2.17 -5.14 23.52
CA LYS A 177 -3.48 -4.63 23.14
C LYS A 177 -4.01 -5.44 21.98
N ARG A 178 -5.34 -5.52 21.86
CA ARG A 178 -6.00 -6.05 20.68
C ARG A 178 -7.21 -5.23 20.26
N LEU A 179 -7.50 -5.25 18.97
CA LEU A 179 -8.74 -4.73 18.39
C LEU A 179 -9.35 -5.75 17.45
N PRO A 180 -10.69 -5.80 17.35
CA PRO A 180 -11.37 -6.65 16.38
C PRO A 180 -11.04 -6.25 14.95
N VAL A 181 -11.08 -7.23 14.05
CA VAL A 181 -10.81 -7.08 12.62
C VAL A 181 -11.98 -7.65 11.84
N ASN A 182 -12.44 -6.91 10.84
CA ASN A 182 -13.52 -7.30 9.93
C ASN A 182 -13.00 -7.37 8.48
N GLU A 183 -13.91 -7.54 7.52
CA GLU A 183 -13.60 -7.66 6.10
C GLU A 183 -12.99 -6.40 5.48
N LYS A 184 -12.98 -5.26 6.19
CA LYS A 184 -12.41 -3.98 5.74
C LYS A 184 -11.12 -3.60 6.47
N GLY A 185 -10.65 -4.44 7.38
CA GLY A 185 -9.48 -4.20 8.21
C GLY A 185 -9.84 -4.10 9.70
N THR A 186 -8.96 -3.45 10.46
CA THR A 186 -9.16 -3.26 11.90
C THR A 186 -10.30 -2.29 12.18
N ASP A 187 -11.17 -2.67 13.10
CA ASP A 187 -12.22 -1.79 13.60
C ASP A 187 -11.66 -0.84 14.66
N PHE A 188 -11.38 0.39 14.24
CA PHE A 188 -10.91 1.45 15.10
C PHE A 188 -12.02 2.15 15.91
N SER A 189 -13.29 1.78 15.71
CA SER A 189 -14.41 2.30 16.52
C SER A 189 -14.55 1.54 17.85
N ALA A 190 -14.03 0.31 17.91
CA ALA A 190 -13.98 -0.47 19.14
C ALA A 190 -12.92 0.07 20.11
N GLN A 191 -13.15 -0.15 21.41
CA GLN A 191 -12.16 0.14 22.44
C GLN A 191 -11.09 -0.97 22.48
N PRO A 192 -9.79 -0.63 22.54
CA PRO A 192 -8.74 -1.64 22.65
C PRO A 192 -8.85 -2.45 23.94
N GLU A 193 -8.84 -3.77 23.81
CA GLU A 193 -8.74 -4.68 24.94
C GLU A 193 -7.26 -4.88 25.32
N PHE A 194 -6.96 -4.93 26.62
CA PHE A 194 -5.61 -5.23 27.11
C PHE A 194 -5.43 -6.73 27.33
N ILE A 195 -4.39 -7.30 26.71
CA ILE A 195 -4.06 -8.72 26.81
C ILE A 195 -3.33 -8.95 28.13
N ASP A 196 -3.82 -9.88 28.94
CA ASP A 196 -3.14 -10.38 30.14
C ASP A 196 -2.23 -11.56 29.75
N PRO A 197 -0.89 -11.39 29.73
CA PRO A 197 0.04 -12.42 29.28
C PRO A 197 0.01 -13.69 30.15
N SER A 198 -0.51 -13.60 31.38
CA SER A 198 -0.62 -14.75 32.29
C SER A 198 -1.77 -15.71 31.95
N LYS A 199 -2.67 -15.30 31.04
CA LYS A 199 -3.91 -16.02 30.74
C LYS A 199 -3.99 -16.61 29.33
N GLU A 200 -3.04 -16.32 28.44
CA GLU A 200 -3.12 -16.74 27.04
C GLU A 200 -1.79 -17.27 26.46
N PRO A 201 -1.85 -18.27 25.55
CA PRO A 201 -0.67 -18.77 24.83
C PRO A 201 -0.12 -17.68 23.89
N SER A 202 1.01 -17.12 24.28
CA SER A 202 1.53 -15.86 23.77
C SER A 202 1.89 -15.90 22.27
N VAL A 203 1.08 -15.28 21.41
CA VAL A 203 1.44 -14.97 20.01
C VAL A 203 2.76 -14.16 19.98
N PHE A 204 2.97 -13.30 20.98
CA PHE A 204 4.21 -12.55 21.17
C PHE A 204 5.46 -13.42 21.35
N ALA A 205 5.34 -14.59 22.00
CA ALA A 205 6.47 -15.53 22.09
C ALA A 205 6.91 -16.05 20.72
N LYS A 206 5.97 -16.27 19.79
CA LYS A 206 6.28 -16.66 18.40
C LYS A 206 6.91 -15.51 17.62
N ILE A 207 6.45 -14.27 17.85
CA ILE A 207 7.01 -13.08 17.19
C ILE A 207 8.46 -12.85 17.64
N GLY A 208 8.75 -12.97 18.94
CA GLY A 208 10.12 -12.86 19.46
C GLY A 208 11.09 -13.82 18.79
N LYS A 209 10.69 -15.09 18.59
CA LYS A 209 11.51 -16.07 17.87
C LYS A 209 11.79 -15.66 16.42
N LYS A 210 10.79 -15.10 15.71
CA LYS A 210 10.95 -14.65 14.32
C LYS A 210 11.78 -13.37 14.19
N LEU A 211 11.72 -12.47 15.18
CA LEU A 211 12.48 -11.21 15.19
C LEU A 211 13.95 -11.41 15.57
N PHE A 212 14.21 -12.23 16.60
CA PHE A 212 15.51 -12.26 17.27
C PHE A 212 16.27 -13.58 17.10
N GLY A 213 15.74 -14.54 16.34
CA GLY A 213 16.41 -15.80 16.06
C GLY A 213 16.60 -16.63 17.32
N GLY A 214 15.56 -17.39 17.69
CA GLY A 214 15.68 -18.45 18.70
C GLY A 214 16.12 -19.77 18.08
#